data_AF-A0A939XW29-F1
#
_entry.id   AF-A0A939XW29-F1
#
_cell.length_a   1.000
_cell.length_b   1.000
_cell.length_c   1.000
_cell.angle_alpha   90.00
_cell.angle_beta   90.00
_cell.angle_gamma   90.00
#
_symmetry.space_group_name_H-M   'P 1'
#
loop_
_entity.id
_entity.type
_entity.pdbx_description
1 polymer ?
#
loop_
_entity_poly.entity_id
_entity_poly.type
_entity_poly.pdbx_seq_one_letter_code
_entity_poly.pdbx_strand_id
1 'polypeptide(L)'
;LLFGDRFHLSIDDSERLAKAGLAHSIALSGQHHCIAILLAGLMLRLAGFAWPALFLAVPRQTLLPAAALPLAAAYLWLGMAPASLCRAALMLACWAYFRWRKRPAALFDAMIATLACMTLCSPSLPGDIGALLSFSSVAGIAAIVPLIQKLPFFPKNTRRSPVKKILLAALSLLACTAAALLATLPVVLTVFGRAAPLSFLTNLLWLPVLAFWVMPLGFAALFALLTGIQPLADSLLKLANLPCQWLLELLERLDNAGLLESLWLPRPHWTFCLGWTMLLILAVWHAGRKGGLPHRGKALLAAGAILLSCGPALWLHAGFQQDIHLRVLDVGQGQSVLVQGPGHFTLLIDGGGMRSPRFDTGRDVVRPVIANNAPLALDLLALSHPDTDHLRGLLFLARHARIGRVLVAEGLSEAQKKQPDYQEFLGVLARRGIPVLRLSPGQSLPLPHGLLLEVPPGSEPGSKNDGLALRLSCQGHGLAFIPGDDEKGTLNAMAASGADLRADVLIAPHHGSRRNISEAFIRSVDPGIVLASCGAFNQWRFPSRDLREMLERLGIPLHATSESGELHLVWLKPAGRPSWHGVAKPRVLR
;
A
#
# COMPACT_ATOMS: atom_id res chain seq x y z
N LEU A 1 -13.63 4.42 -18.20
CA LEU A 1 -13.63 2.95 -18.51
C LEU A 1 -13.03 2.65 -19.88
N LEU A 2 -13.65 3.06 -21.00
CA LEU A 2 -13.15 2.74 -22.37
C LEU A 2 -11.70 3.17 -22.65
N PHE A 3 -11.28 4.32 -22.12
CA PHE A 3 -9.95 4.89 -22.33
C PHE A 3 -9.05 4.81 -21.09
N GLY A 4 -9.53 4.19 -20.00
CA GLY A 4 -8.80 4.21 -18.73
C GLY A 4 -8.77 5.56 -18.01
N ASP A 5 -9.46 6.58 -18.54
CA ASP A 5 -9.58 7.89 -17.91
C ASP A 5 -10.43 7.82 -16.62
N ARG A 6 -9.95 8.54 -15.59
CA ARG A 6 -10.46 8.60 -14.22
C ARG A 6 -10.73 10.04 -13.77
N PHE A 7 -10.63 11.04 -14.64
CA PHE A 7 -10.72 12.45 -14.27
C PHE A 7 -12.00 12.80 -13.50
N HIS A 8 -13.14 12.24 -13.92
CA HIS A 8 -14.44 12.46 -13.29
C HIS A 8 -14.79 11.45 -12.18
N LEU A 9 -13.89 10.51 -11.86
CA LEU A 9 -14.13 9.55 -10.78
C LEU A 9 -13.76 10.20 -9.45
N SER A 10 -14.71 10.25 -8.51
CA SER A 10 -14.47 10.81 -7.19
C SER A 10 -13.42 9.98 -6.42
N ILE A 11 -12.78 10.61 -5.43
CA ILE A 11 -11.84 9.92 -4.54
C ILE A 11 -12.57 8.83 -3.74
N ASP A 12 -13.75 9.15 -3.23
CA ASP A 12 -14.56 8.20 -2.45
C ASP A 12 -14.96 6.98 -3.28
N ASP A 13 -15.35 7.17 -4.55
CA ASP A 13 -15.65 6.05 -5.44
C ASP A 13 -14.41 5.21 -5.73
N SER A 14 -13.26 5.86 -5.93
CA SER A 14 -11.98 5.17 -6.12
C SER A 14 -11.61 4.34 -4.89
N GLU A 15 -11.87 4.86 -3.69
CA GLU A 15 -11.63 4.16 -2.43
C GLU A 15 -12.59 2.99 -2.24
N ARG A 16 -13.90 3.19 -2.48
CA ARG A 16 -14.92 2.13 -2.43
C ARG A 16 -14.61 0.99 -3.41
N LEU A 17 -14.20 1.32 -4.63
CA LEU A 17 -13.73 0.34 -5.61
C LEU A 17 -12.50 -0.43 -5.10
N ALA A 18 -11.55 0.26 -4.46
CA ALA A 18 -10.37 -0.39 -3.91
C ALA A 18 -10.71 -1.30 -2.71
N LYS A 19 -11.57 -0.85 -1.80
CA LYS A 19 -12.13 -1.62 -0.68
C LYS A 19 -12.88 -2.86 -1.16
N ALA A 20 -13.62 -2.75 -2.26
CA ALA A 20 -14.33 -3.85 -2.91
C ALA A 20 -13.43 -4.80 -3.73
N GLY A 21 -12.13 -4.52 -3.85
CA GLY A 21 -11.21 -5.31 -4.70
C GLY A 21 -11.42 -5.12 -6.21
N LEU A 22 -12.10 -4.05 -6.61
CA LEU A 22 -12.50 -3.74 -7.98
C LEU A 22 -11.61 -2.69 -8.65
N ALA A 23 -10.53 -2.24 -8.00
CA ALA A 23 -9.60 -1.25 -8.56
C ALA A 23 -8.96 -1.68 -9.91
N HIS A 24 -8.91 -2.99 -10.18
CA HIS A 24 -8.44 -3.51 -11.46
C HIS A 24 -9.42 -3.24 -12.62
N SER A 25 -10.71 -3.04 -12.34
CA SER A 25 -11.77 -2.80 -13.33
C SER A 25 -11.71 -1.41 -13.96
N ILE A 26 -11.12 -0.44 -13.26
CA ILE A 26 -10.88 0.92 -13.77
C ILE A 26 -9.54 1.04 -14.51
N ALA A 27 -8.77 -0.03 -14.61
CA ALA A 27 -7.56 -0.11 -15.43
C ALA A 27 -7.87 -0.81 -16.77
N LEU A 28 -7.23 -0.36 -17.84
CA LEU A 28 -7.34 -1.04 -19.14
C LEU A 28 -6.73 -2.44 -19.04
N SER A 29 -7.47 -3.45 -19.47
CA SER A 29 -7.17 -4.86 -19.19
C SER A 29 -7.33 -5.76 -20.41
N GLY A 30 -6.99 -7.04 -20.28
CA GLY A 30 -7.22 -8.05 -21.32
C GLY A 30 -8.69 -8.23 -21.70
N GLN A 31 -9.65 -7.83 -20.84
CA GLN A 31 -11.07 -7.85 -21.17
C GLN A 31 -11.39 -6.93 -22.36
N HIS A 32 -10.67 -5.81 -22.51
CA HIS A 32 -10.85 -4.89 -23.63
C HIS A 32 -10.39 -5.53 -24.95
N HIS A 33 -9.31 -6.32 -24.90
CA HIS A 33 -8.85 -7.12 -26.04
C HIS A 33 -9.77 -8.28 -26.40
N CYS A 34 -10.61 -8.75 -25.46
CA CYS A 34 -11.66 -9.72 -25.78
C CYS A 34 -12.63 -9.16 -26.84
N ILE A 35 -12.92 -7.86 -26.80
CA ILE A 35 -13.79 -7.21 -27.79
C ILE A 35 -13.12 -7.16 -29.16
N ALA A 36 -11.81 -6.91 -29.22
CA ALA A 36 -11.06 -7.01 -30.48
C ALA A 36 -11.14 -8.44 -31.08
N ILE A 37 -11.04 -9.48 -30.24
CA ILE A 37 -11.19 -10.88 -30.68
C ILE A 37 -12.63 -11.17 -31.12
N LEU A 38 -13.65 -10.67 -30.41
CA LEU A 38 -15.05 -10.85 -30.79
C LEU A 38 -15.38 -10.17 -32.13
N LEU A 39 -14.92 -8.93 -32.33
CA LEU A 39 -15.09 -8.18 -33.57
C LEU A 39 -14.38 -8.87 -34.73
N ALA A 40 -13.13 -9.30 -34.54
CA ALA A 40 -12.41 -10.11 -35.53
C ALA A 40 -13.17 -11.41 -35.85
N GLY A 41 -13.76 -12.05 -34.84
CA GLY A 41 -14.61 -13.23 -35.02
C GLY A 41 -15.87 -12.98 -35.85
N LEU A 42 -16.50 -11.82 -35.66
CA LEU A 42 -17.64 -11.37 -36.47
C LEU A 42 -17.23 -11.08 -37.92
N MET A 43 -16.14 -10.31 -38.11
CA MET A 43 -15.60 -10.01 -39.44
C MET A 43 -15.26 -11.29 -40.20
N LEU A 44 -14.61 -12.26 -39.55
CA LEU A 44 -14.31 -13.55 -40.15
C LEU A 44 -15.56 -14.37 -40.44
N ARG A 45 -16.60 -14.30 -39.59
CA ARG A 45 -17.88 -14.98 -39.86
C ARG A 45 -18.57 -14.42 -41.10
N LEU A 46 -18.58 -13.09 -41.25
CA LEU A 46 -19.12 -12.42 -42.44
C LEU A 46 -18.29 -12.73 -43.69
N ALA A 47 -16.96 -12.67 -43.59
CA ALA A 47 -16.06 -13.03 -44.68
C ALA A 47 -16.21 -14.51 -45.09
N GLY A 48 -16.39 -15.42 -44.13
CA GLY A 48 -16.60 -16.83 -44.40
C GLY A 48 -17.99 -17.15 -44.98
N PHE A 49 -18.99 -16.31 -44.71
CA PHE A 49 -20.29 -16.39 -45.37
C PHE A 49 -20.18 -15.96 -46.85
N ALA A 50 -19.43 -14.89 -47.13
CA ALA A 50 -19.18 -14.41 -48.49
C ALA A 50 -18.21 -15.32 -49.28
N TRP A 51 -17.21 -15.91 -48.61
CA TRP A 51 -16.16 -16.73 -49.20
C TRP A 51 -15.86 -17.98 -48.35
N PRO A 52 -16.65 -19.06 -48.49
CA PRO A 52 -16.48 -20.27 -47.68
C PRO A 52 -15.11 -20.95 -47.82
N ALA A 53 -14.49 -20.88 -49.00
CA ALA A 53 -13.17 -21.48 -49.27
C ALA A 53 -12.03 -20.86 -48.44
N LEU A 54 -12.22 -19.69 -47.83
CA LEU A 54 -11.24 -19.06 -46.93
C LEU A 54 -10.78 -20.01 -45.81
N PHE A 55 -11.72 -20.73 -45.21
CA PHE A 55 -11.41 -21.63 -44.09
C PHE A 55 -10.83 -22.98 -44.50
N LEU A 56 -10.90 -23.31 -45.79
CA LEU A 56 -10.19 -24.46 -46.37
C LEU A 56 -8.71 -24.14 -46.58
N ALA A 57 -8.40 -22.89 -46.94
CA ALA A 57 -7.02 -22.43 -47.13
C ALA A 57 -6.30 -22.16 -45.80
N VAL A 58 -6.96 -21.46 -44.87
CA VAL A 58 -6.39 -21.13 -43.55
C VAL A 58 -7.38 -21.43 -42.44
N PRO A 59 -7.00 -22.24 -41.42
CA PRO A 59 -7.89 -22.54 -40.31
C PRO A 59 -8.36 -21.28 -39.59
N ARG A 60 -9.65 -21.22 -39.24
CA ARG A 60 -10.25 -20.13 -38.46
C ARG A 60 -9.48 -19.82 -37.17
N GLN A 61 -8.89 -20.84 -36.55
CA GLN A 61 -8.10 -20.71 -35.32
C GLN A 61 -6.80 -19.91 -35.50
N THR A 62 -6.27 -19.84 -36.73
CA THR A 62 -5.09 -19.04 -37.08
C THR A 62 -5.50 -17.65 -37.55
N LEU A 63 -6.57 -17.55 -38.34
CA LEU A 63 -7.08 -16.26 -38.82
C LEU A 63 -7.62 -15.38 -37.70
N LEU A 64 -8.26 -15.97 -36.67
CA LEU A 64 -8.87 -15.21 -35.58
C LEU A 64 -7.89 -14.29 -34.82
N PRO A 65 -6.79 -14.80 -34.24
CA PRO A 65 -5.82 -13.92 -33.58
C PRO A 65 -5.14 -12.96 -34.55
N ALA A 66 -4.89 -13.37 -35.80
CA ALA A 66 -4.29 -12.50 -36.81
C ALA A 66 -5.20 -11.32 -37.18
N ALA A 67 -6.50 -11.55 -37.35
CA ALA A 67 -7.50 -10.52 -37.62
C ALA A 67 -7.76 -9.62 -36.39
N ALA A 68 -7.56 -10.15 -35.17
CA ALA A 68 -7.69 -9.37 -33.94
C ALA A 68 -6.49 -8.44 -33.68
N LEU A 69 -5.31 -8.73 -34.24
CA LEU A 69 -4.09 -7.96 -33.98
C LEU A 69 -4.18 -6.48 -34.40
N PRO A 70 -4.66 -6.12 -35.61
CA PRO A 70 -4.82 -4.72 -35.98
C PRO A 70 -5.78 -3.97 -35.05
N LEU A 71 -6.88 -4.61 -34.66
CA LEU A 71 -7.86 -4.03 -33.73
C LEU A 71 -7.26 -3.83 -32.33
N ALA A 72 -6.49 -4.82 -31.86
CA ALA A 72 -5.74 -4.75 -30.61
C ALA A 72 -4.69 -3.63 -30.63
N ALA A 73 -3.94 -3.48 -31.73
CA ALA A 73 -2.94 -2.43 -31.88
C ALA A 73 -3.58 -1.03 -31.94
N ALA A 74 -4.68 -0.88 -32.67
CA ALA A 74 -5.45 0.36 -32.71
C ALA A 74 -5.97 0.74 -31.31
N TYR A 75 -6.48 -0.24 -30.57
CA TYR A 75 -6.95 -0.01 -29.21
C TYR A 75 -5.79 0.25 -28.22
N LEU A 76 -4.64 -0.40 -28.41
CA LEU A 76 -3.43 -0.16 -27.61
C LEU A 76 -2.96 1.30 -27.73
N TRP A 77 -2.96 1.82 -28.97
CA TRP A 77 -2.65 3.23 -29.25
C TRP A 77 -3.68 4.15 -28.60
N LEU A 78 -4.97 3.87 -28.78
CA LEU A 78 -6.07 4.66 -28.22
C LEU A 78 -6.07 4.68 -26.68
N GLY A 79 -5.67 3.56 -26.07
CA GLY A 79 -5.60 3.39 -24.62
C GLY A 79 -4.30 3.89 -23.98
N MET A 80 -3.42 4.58 -24.71
CA MET A 80 -2.13 5.10 -24.21
C MET A 80 -1.19 4.01 -23.65
N ALA A 81 -1.33 2.77 -24.11
CA ALA A 81 -0.41 1.66 -23.87
C ALA A 81 0.05 1.39 -22.40
N PRO A 82 -0.85 1.32 -21.39
CA PRO A 82 -0.46 0.90 -20.04
C PRO A 82 0.04 -0.55 -20.03
N ALA A 83 0.88 -0.91 -19.05
CA ALA A 83 1.57 -2.20 -18.99
C ALA A 83 0.63 -3.42 -19.12
N SER A 84 -0.54 -3.38 -18.48
CA SER A 84 -1.57 -4.43 -18.57
C SER A 84 -2.15 -4.59 -19.97
N LEU A 85 -2.28 -3.49 -20.72
CA LEU A 85 -2.79 -3.47 -22.09
C LEU A 85 -1.70 -3.92 -23.08
N CYS A 86 -0.47 -3.44 -22.90
CA CYS A 86 0.72 -3.92 -23.64
C CYS A 86 0.88 -5.43 -23.51
N ARG A 87 0.81 -5.96 -22.28
CA ARG A 87 0.87 -7.40 -22.02
C ARG A 87 -0.22 -8.15 -22.79
N ALA A 88 -1.46 -7.69 -22.73
CA ALA A 88 -2.57 -8.35 -23.41
C ALA A 88 -2.40 -8.37 -24.95
N ALA A 89 -1.96 -7.25 -25.54
CA ALA A 89 -1.68 -7.15 -26.96
C ALA A 89 -0.52 -8.07 -27.40
N LEU A 90 0.57 -8.09 -26.63
CA LEU A 90 1.74 -8.94 -26.89
C LEU A 90 1.42 -10.43 -26.73
N MET A 91 0.61 -10.80 -25.73
CA MET A 91 0.15 -12.18 -25.57
C MET A 91 -0.72 -12.61 -26.76
N LEU A 92 -1.59 -11.73 -27.28
CA LEU A 92 -2.35 -11.98 -28.50
C LEU A 92 -1.42 -12.14 -29.72
N ALA A 93 -0.37 -11.33 -29.83
CA ALA A 93 0.65 -11.44 -30.89
C ALA A 93 1.42 -12.76 -30.81
N CYS A 94 1.85 -13.17 -29.62
CA CYS A 94 2.49 -14.46 -29.39
C CYS A 94 1.55 -15.61 -29.74
N TRP A 95 0.26 -15.51 -29.37
CA TRP A 95 -0.74 -16.50 -29.73
C TRP A 95 -0.92 -16.62 -31.25
N ALA A 96 -1.02 -15.49 -31.96
CA ALA A 96 -1.08 -15.45 -33.43
C ALA A 96 0.16 -16.12 -34.06
N TYR A 97 1.35 -15.74 -33.60
CA TYR A 97 2.62 -16.26 -34.09
C TYR A 97 2.75 -17.78 -33.89
N PHE A 98 2.48 -18.28 -32.69
CA PHE A 98 2.55 -19.72 -32.42
C PHE A 98 1.55 -20.50 -33.26
N ARG A 99 0.34 -19.97 -33.45
CA ARG A 99 -0.67 -20.64 -34.28
C ARG A 99 -0.30 -20.64 -35.76
N TRP A 100 0.29 -19.56 -36.26
CA TRP A 100 0.85 -19.49 -37.61
C TRP A 100 1.97 -20.51 -37.81
N ARG A 101 2.85 -20.70 -36.82
CA ARG A 101 3.90 -21.73 -36.80
C ARG A 101 3.37 -23.15 -36.56
N LYS A 102 2.04 -23.35 -36.55
CA LYS A 102 1.37 -24.62 -36.25
C LYS A 102 1.77 -25.24 -34.90
N ARG A 103 2.30 -24.43 -33.98
CA ARG A 103 2.54 -24.84 -32.60
C ARG A 103 1.27 -24.64 -31.79
N PRO A 104 0.82 -25.65 -31.03
CA PRO A 104 -0.23 -25.41 -30.05
C PRO A 104 0.33 -24.41 -29.04
N ALA A 105 -0.23 -23.19 -28.99
CA ALA A 105 0.21 -22.19 -28.04
C ALA A 105 -0.18 -22.64 -26.62
N ALA A 106 0.79 -22.92 -25.76
CA ALA A 106 0.52 -22.98 -24.33
C ALA A 106 0.44 -21.54 -23.80
N LEU A 107 -0.59 -21.24 -23.00
CA LEU A 107 -0.78 -19.93 -22.38
C LEU A 107 0.49 -19.44 -21.65
N PHE A 108 1.23 -20.37 -21.04
CA PHE A 108 2.50 -20.09 -20.38
C PHE A 108 3.62 -19.70 -21.35
N ASP A 109 3.73 -20.33 -22.52
CA ASP A 109 4.74 -19.95 -23.52
C ASP A 109 4.53 -18.51 -23.99
N ALA A 110 3.27 -18.15 -24.27
CA ALA A 110 2.92 -16.79 -24.68
C ALA A 110 3.18 -15.79 -23.55
N MET A 111 2.91 -16.17 -22.31
CA MET A 111 3.17 -15.34 -21.12
C MET A 111 4.67 -15.13 -20.90
N ILE A 112 5.50 -16.18 -20.98
CA ILE A 112 6.95 -16.12 -20.80
C ILE A 112 7.58 -15.28 -21.93
N ALA A 113 7.19 -15.53 -23.18
CA ALA A 113 7.65 -14.74 -24.32
C ALA A 113 7.27 -13.26 -24.16
N THR A 114 6.05 -12.97 -23.73
CA THR A 114 5.59 -11.60 -23.49
C THR A 114 6.38 -10.94 -22.35
N LEU A 115 6.60 -11.65 -21.23
CA LEU A 115 7.38 -11.14 -20.11
C LEU A 115 8.83 -10.84 -20.53
N ALA A 116 9.45 -11.73 -21.31
CA ALA A 116 10.79 -11.53 -21.85
C ALA A 116 10.84 -10.29 -22.75
N CYS A 117 9.92 -10.17 -23.73
CA CYS A 117 9.86 -9.01 -24.62
C CYS A 117 9.66 -7.71 -23.85
N MET A 118 8.71 -7.66 -22.90
CA MET A 118 8.45 -6.44 -22.13
C MET A 118 9.62 -6.06 -21.21
N THR A 119 10.30 -7.03 -20.60
CA THR A 119 11.46 -6.78 -19.72
C THR A 119 12.68 -6.32 -20.52
N LEU A 120 12.86 -6.84 -21.74
CA LEU A 120 13.92 -6.36 -22.65
C LEU A 120 13.69 -4.91 -23.08
N CYS A 121 12.44 -4.52 -23.34
CA CYS A 121 12.10 -3.14 -23.68
C CYS A 121 12.12 -2.19 -22.48
N SER A 122 11.78 -2.69 -21.29
CA SER A 122 11.76 -1.92 -20.04
C SER A 122 12.33 -2.76 -18.90
N PRO A 123 13.64 -2.63 -18.61
CA PRO A 123 14.29 -3.37 -17.54
C PRO A 123 13.72 -3.10 -16.14
N SER A 124 12.99 -1.99 -15.95
CA SER A 124 12.31 -1.64 -14.69
C SER A 124 10.96 -2.33 -14.50
N LEU A 125 10.44 -3.06 -15.51
CA LEU A 125 9.15 -3.76 -15.45
C LEU A 125 8.97 -4.65 -14.21
N PRO A 126 9.98 -5.38 -13.69
CA PRO A 126 9.81 -6.17 -12.47
C PRO A 126 9.43 -5.33 -11.24
N GLY A 127 9.73 -4.02 -11.24
CA GLY A 127 9.29 -3.09 -10.20
C GLY A 127 7.89 -2.50 -10.42
N ASP A 128 7.28 -2.70 -11.60
CA ASP A 128 5.94 -2.20 -11.89
C ASP A 128 4.88 -3.09 -11.23
N ILE A 129 4.18 -2.52 -10.24
CA ILE A 129 3.15 -3.22 -9.47
C ILE A 129 2.00 -3.70 -10.38
N GLY A 130 1.65 -2.91 -11.40
CA GLY A 130 0.62 -3.27 -12.37
C GLY A 130 1.00 -4.53 -13.17
N ALA A 131 2.25 -4.60 -13.64
CA ALA A 131 2.80 -5.75 -14.34
C ALA A 131 2.83 -6.98 -13.43
N LEU A 132 3.37 -6.86 -12.20
CA LEU A 132 3.42 -7.95 -11.22
C LEU A 132 2.03 -8.54 -10.95
N LEU A 133 1.03 -7.69 -10.67
CA LEU A 133 -0.34 -8.13 -10.43
C LEU A 133 -0.95 -8.77 -11.68
N SER A 134 -0.69 -8.23 -12.87
CA SER A 134 -1.27 -8.70 -14.12
C SER A 134 -0.72 -10.07 -14.54
N PHE A 135 0.60 -10.25 -14.53
CA PHE A 135 1.23 -11.54 -14.85
C PHE A 135 0.88 -12.60 -13.81
N SER A 136 0.89 -12.24 -12.51
CA SER A 136 0.54 -13.18 -11.43
C SER A 136 -0.93 -13.62 -11.54
N SER A 137 -1.85 -12.72 -11.85
CA SER A 137 -3.27 -13.05 -12.06
C SER A 137 -3.45 -14.05 -13.21
N VAL A 138 -2.81 -13.80 -14.36
CA VAL A 138 -2.91 -14.68 -15.53
C VAL A 138 -2.29 -16.05 -15.27
N ALA A 139 -1.11 -16.10 -14.65
CA ALA A 139 -0.45 -17.34 -14.25
C ALA A 139 -1.31 -18.14 -13.26
N GLY A 140 -1.89 -17.46 -12.26
CA GLY A 140 -2.80 -18.05 -11.28
C GLY A 140 -4.04 -18.63 -11.93
N ILE A 141 -4.73 -17.87 -12.78
CA ILE A 141 -5.91 -18.33 -13.51
C ILE A 141 -5.56 -19.56 -14.35
N ALA A 142 -4.46 -19.51 -15.11
CA ALA A 142 -4.00 -20.60 -15.96
C ALA A 142 -3.70 -21.90 -15.18
N ALA A 143 -3.06 -21.77 -14.02
CA ALA A 143 -2.57 -22.90 -13.24
C ALA A 143 -3.61 -23.48 -12.27
N ILE A 144 -4.40 -22.61 -11.61
CA ILE A 144 -5.22 -22.96 -10.45
C ILE A 144 -6.67 -23.27 -10.85
N VAL A 145 -7.26 -22.56 -11.83
CA VAL A 145 -8.66 -22.80 -12.26
C VAL A 145 -8.91 -24.26 -12.67
N PRO A 146 -8.03 -24.91 -13.46
CA PRO A 146 -8.21 -26.32 -13.80
C PRO A 146 -8.21 -27.26 -12.59
N LEU A 147 -7.59 -26.85 -11.47
CA LEU A 147 -7.58 -27.62 -10.23
C LEU A 147 -8.90 -27.45 -9.48
N ILE A 148 -9.37 -26.21 -9.38
CA ILE A 148 -10.66 -25.88 -8.76
C ILE A 148 -11.80 -26.63 -9.48
N GLN A 149 -11.76 -26.70 -10.82
CA GLN A 149 -12.77 -27.39 -11.63
C GLN A 149 -12.78 -28.91 -11.45
N LYS A 150 -11.73 -29.53 -10.87
CA LYS A 150 -11.71 -30.97 -10.54
C LYS A 150 -12.41 -31.28 -9.21
N LEU A 151 -12.72 -30.26 -8.40
CA LEU A 151 -13.36 -30.45 -7.09
C LEU A 151 -14.78 -31.04 -7.24
N PRO A 152 -15.24 -31.85 -6.28
CA PRO A 152 -16.48 -32.63 -6.40
C PRO A 152 -17.74 -31.77 -6.56
N PHE A 153 -17.71 -30.51 -6.07
CA PHE A 153 -18.82 -29.57 -6.18
C PHE A 153 -18.93 -28.91 -7.56
N PHE A 154 -17.91 -29.00 -8.43
CA PHE A 154 -18.00 -28.46 -9.78
C PHE A 154 -18.88 -29.36 -10.64
N PRO A 155 -20.00 -28.85 -11.19
CA PRO A 155 -20.93 -29.69 -11.93
C PRO A 155 -20.27 -30.22 -13.19
N LYS A 156 -20.20 -31.55 -13.33
CA LYS A 156 -19.73 -32.22 -14.54
C LYS A 156 -20.72 -31.94 -15.68
N ASN A 157 -20.18 -31.65 -16.87
CA ASN A 157 -20.90 -31.17 -18.04
C ASN A 157 -21.77 -32.26 -18.71
N THR A 158 -22.70 -32.87 -17.98
CA THR A 158 -23.37 -34.10 -18.43
C THR A 158 -24.83 -33.93 -18.88
N ARG A 159 -25.60 -32.89 -18.48
CA ARG A 159 -26.92 -32.54 -19.09
C ARG A 159 -27.26 -31.05 -19.00
N ARG A 160 -27.64 -30.44 -20.14
CA ARG A 160 -27.79 -28.99 -20.37
C ARG A 160 -29.17 -28.43 -19.97
N SER A 161 -29.38 -28.13 -18.70
CA SER A 161 -30.40 -27.15 -18.29
C SER A 161 -29.83 -25.72 -18.38
N PRO A 162 -30.59 -24.70 -18.84
CA PRO A 162 -30.13 -23.30 -18.85
C PRO A 162 -29.69 -22.83 -17.47
N VAL A 163 -30.36 -23.27 -16.39
CA VAL A 163 -29.98 -22.95 -15.01
C VAL A 163 -28.60 -23.50 -14.67
N LYS A 164 -28.29 -24.74 -15.08
CA LYS A 164 -26.97 -25.35 -14.87
C LYS A 164 -25.86 -24.62 -15.62
N LYS A 165 -26.16 -24.02 -16.78
CA LYS A 165 -25.18 -23.20 -17.53
C LYS A 165 -24.86 -21.91 -16.77
N ILE A 166 -25.88 -21.23 -16.24
CA ILE A 166 -25.70 -20.00 -15.45
C ILE A 166 -24.90 -20.31 -14.18
N LEU A 167 -25.27 -21.37 -13.46
CA LEU A 167 -24.54 -21.81 -12.27
C LEU A 167 -23.08 -22.16 -12.59
N LEU A 168 -22.82 -22.90 -13.67
CA LEU A 168 -21.45 -23.23 -14.08
C LEU A 168 -20.65 -21.98 -14.46
N ALA A 169 -21.27 -21.00 -15.12
CA ALA A 169 -20.63 -19.73 -15.45
C ALA A 169 -20.28 -18.93 -14.19
N ALA A 170 -21.22 -18.83 -13.24
CA ALA A 170 -21.00 -18.19 -11.94
C ALA A 170 -19.85 -18.86 -11.18
N LEU A 171 -19.88 -20.19 -11.04
CA LEU A 171 -18.81 -20.96 -10.40
C LEU A 171 -17.46 -20.79 -11.12
N SER A 172 -17.46 -20.73 -12.45
CA SER A 172 -16.22 -20.53 -13.22
C SER A 172 -15.65 -19.12 -12.99
N LEU A 173 -16.50 -18.09 -12.92
CA LEU A 173 -16.07 -16.73 -12.61
C LEU A 173 -15.48 -16.65 -11.20
N LEU A 174 -16.15 -17.27 -10.24
CA LEU A 174 -15.66 -17.40 -8.86
C LEU A 174 -14.32 -18.14 -8.79
N ALA A 175 -14.15 -19.23 -9.54
CA ALA A 175 -12.88 -19.95 -9.63
C ALA A 175 -11.76 -19.07 -10.21
N CYS A 176 -12.05 -18.28 -11.26
CA CYS A 176 -11.09 -17.32 -11.81
C CYS A 176 -10.70 -16.25 -10.78
N THR A 177 -11.67 -15.69 -10.06
CA THR A 177 -11.42 -14.70 -9.01
C THR A 177 -10.57 -15.28 -7.88
N ALA A 178 -10.92 -16.47 -7.38
CA ALA A 178 -10.12 -17.15 -6.35
C ALA A 178 -8.70 -17.45 -6.82
N ALA A 179 -8.53 -17.95 -8.05
CA ALA A 179 -7.23 -18.23 -8.64
C ALA A 179 -6.36 -16.97 -8.76
N ALA A 180 -6.95 -15.87 -9.23
CA ALA A 180 -6.25 -14.58 -9.33
C ALA A 180 -5.88 -14.03 -7.95
N LEU A 181 -6.78 -14.08 -6.97
CA LEU A 181 -6.51 -13.63 -5.59
C LEU A 181 -5.40 -14.45 -4.95
N LEU A 182 -5.43 -15.79 -5.05
CA LEU A 182 -4.38 -16.64 -4.49
C LEU A 182 -3.01 -16.36 -5.11
N ALA A 183 -2.94 -16.13 -6.41
CA ALA A 183 -1.68 -15.84 -7.08
C ALA A 183 -1.15 -14.43 -6.83
N THR A 184 -2.04 -13.44 -6.64
CA THR A 184 -1.66 -12.05 -6.38
C THR A 184 -1.48 -11.73 -4.90
N LEU A 185 -1.95 -12.59 -3.99
CA LEU A 185 -1.96 -12.35 -2.55
C LEU A 185 -0.60 -11.88 -2.00
N PRO A 186 0.55 -12.50 -2.33
CA PRO A 186 1.82 -12.02 -1.80
C PRO A 186 2.13 -10.59 -2.20
N VAL A 187 1.94 -10.26 -3.47
CA VAL A 187 2.17 -8.90 -4.00
C VAL A 187 1.21 -7.91 -3.35
N VAL A 188 -0.06 -8.27 -3.21
CA VAL A 188 -1.09 -7.40 -2.60
C VAL A 188 -0.77 -7.13 -1.13
N LEU A 189 -0.37 -8.13 -0.37
CA LEU A 189 -0.01 -7.97 1.05
C LEU A 189 1.30 -7.22 1.22
N THR A 190 2.33 -7.50 0.42
CA THR A 190 3.60 -6.76 0.51
C THR A 190 3.46 -5.32 0.08
N VAL A 191 2.68 -5.00 -0.95
CA VAL A 191 2.55 -3.63 -1.44
C VAL A 191 1.52 -2.84 -0.63
N PHE A 192 0.30 -3.36 -0.53
CA PHE A 192 -0.83 -2.61 0.05
C PHE A 192 -1.12 -2.98 1.50
N GLY A 193 -0.68 -4.15 1.99
CA GLY A 193 -0.93 -4.62 3.36
C GLY A 193 -2.41 -4.66 3.73
N ARG A 194 -3.27 -4.95 2.76
CA ARG A 194 -4.70 -5.13 2.96
C ARG A 194 -5.25 -6.22 2.06
N ALA A 195 -6.30 -6.88 2.52
CA ALA A 195 -7.10 -7.80 1.71
C ALA A 195 -8.54 -7.28 1.65
N ALA A 196 -9.21 -7.53 0.53
CA ALA A 196 -10.62 -7.22 0.31
C ALA A 196 -11.41 -8.55 0.25
N PRO A 197 -11.91 -9.08 1.38
CA PRO A 197 -12.58 -10.39 1.40
C PRO A 197 -13.84 -10.42 0.52
N LEU A 198 -14.58 -9.30 0.50
CA LEU A 198 -15.79 -9.17 -0.31
C LEU A 198 -15.50 -9.17 -1.82
N SER A 199 -14.24 -9.04 -2.24
CA SER A 199 -13.85 -9.07 -3.66
C SER A 199 -14.36 -10.28 -4.42
N PHE A 200 -14.56 -11.41 -3.75
CA PHE A 200 -15.12 -12.62 -4.36
C PHE A 200 -16.58 -12.42 -4.81
N LEU A 201 -17.38 -11.77 -3.97
CA LEU A 201 -18.81 -11.50 -4.23
C LEU A 201 -18.99 -10.28 -5.14
N THR A 202 -18.21 -9.23 -4.94
CA THR A 202 -18.31 -8.02 -5.77
C THR A 202 -17.91 -8.33 -7.21
N ASN A 203 -16.86 -9.12 -7.46
CA ASN A 203 -16.48 -9.52 -8.82
C ASN A 203 -17.54 -10.37 -9.53
N LEU A 204 -18.29 -11.21 -8.80
CA LEU A 204 -19.36 -12.03 -9.37
C LEU A 204 -20.47 -11.18 -10.00
N LEU A 205 -20.79 -10.05 -9.39
CA LEU A 205 -21.79 -9.11 -9.88
C LEU A 205 -21.20 -8.10 -10.88
N TRP A 206 -20.02 -7.56 -10.56
CA TRP A 206 -19.42 -6.44 -11.28
C TRP A 206 -18.94 -6.85 -12.67
N LEU A 207 -18.18 -7.94 -12.78
CA LEU A 207 -17.51 -8.31 -14.03
C LEU A 207 -18.49 -8.67 -15.17
N PRO A 208 -19.58 -9.42 -14.95
CA PRO A 208 -20.55 -9.71 -16.02
C PRO A 208 -21.23 -8.46 -16.55
N VAL A 209 -21.62 -7.54 -15.67
CA VAL A 209 -22.25 -6.27 -16.06
C VAL A 209 -21.30 -5.44 -16.91
N LEU A 210 -20.04 -5.31 -16.49
CA LEU A 210 -19.03 -4.61 -17.29
C LEU A 210 -18.79 -5.32 -18.64
N ALA A 211 -18.61 -6.64 -18.63
CA ALA A 211 -18.22 -7.40 -19.82
C ALA A 211 -19.32 -7.50 -20.88
N PHE A 212 -20.57 -7.70 -20.47
CA PHE A 212 -21.67 -8.00 -21.39
C PHE A 212 -22.61 -6.81 -21.63
N TRP A 213 -22.56 -5.77 -20.79
CA TRP A 213 -23.41 -4.60 -20.93
C TRP A 213 -22.60 -3.34 -21.21
N VAL A 214 -21.77 -2.92 -20.26
CA VAL A 214 -21.08 -1.62 -20.34
C VAL A 214 -20.10 -1.56 -21.48
N MET A 215 -19.21 -2.56 -21.61
CA MET A 215 -18.15 -2.54 -22.60
C MET A 215 -18.68 -2.66 -24.04
N PRO A 216 -19.62 -3.57 -24.38
CA PRO A 216 -20.19 -3.63 -25.74
C PRO A 216 -20.90 -2.33 -26.13
N LEU A 217 -21.72 -1.75 -25.25
CA LEU A 217 -22.40 -0.49 -25.53
C LEU A 217 -21.40 0.67 -25.68
N GLY A 218 -20.37 0.72 -24.84
CA GLY A 218 -19.33 1.75 -24.94
C GLY A 218 -18.55 1.67 -26.26
N PHE A 219 -18.18 0.48 -26.71
CA PHE A 219 -17.52 0.32 -28.01
C PHE A 219 -18.48 0.57 -29.18
N ALA A 220 -19.76 0.21 -29.06
CA ALA A 220 -20.78 0.56 -30.05
C ALA A 220 -20.98 2.08 -30.15
N ALA A 221 -20.97 2.79 -29.02
CA ALA A 221 -21.03 4.25 -28.99
C ALA A 221 -19.79 4.88 -29.64
N LEU A 222 -18.60 4.35 -29.36
CA LEU A 222 -17.37 4.78 -30.02
C LEU A 222 -17.45 4.60 -31.54
N PHE A 223 -17.99 3.48 -32.01
CA PHE A 223 -18.20 3.25 -33.44
C PHE A 223 -19.21 4.23 -34.03
N ALA A 224 -20.35 4.44 -33.36
CA ALA A 224 -21.36 5.42 -33.79
C ALA A 224 -20.78 6.83 -33.92
N LEU A 225 -19.93 7.24 -32.96
CA LEU A 225 -19.22 8.52 -32.98
C LEU A 225 -18.27 8.62 -34.18
N LEU A 226 -17.48 7.57 -34.46
CA LEU A 226 -16.58 7.53 -35.61
C LEU A 226 -17.33 7.60 -36.96
N THR A 227 -18.57 7.12 -37.01
CA THR A 227 -19.45 7.23 -38.18
C THR A 227 -20.24 8.54 -38.25
N GLY A 228 -20.06 9.45 -37.29
CA GLY A 228 -20.75 10.75 -37.24
C GLY A 228 -22.17 10.72 -36.70
N ILE A 229 -22.67 9.59 -36.18
CA ILE A 229 -24.04 9.43 -35.68
C ILE A 229 -24.10 9.78 -34.18
N GLN A 230 -23.94 11.07 -33.86
CA GLN A 230 -23.88 11.56 -32.47
C GLN A 230 -25.10 11.16 -31.60
N PRO A 231 -26.37 11.29 -32.05
CA PRO A 231 -27.51 10.95 -31.20
C PRO A 231 -27.55 9.47 -30.79
N LEU A 232 -27.05 8.59 -31.66
CA LEU A 232 -26.93 7.16 -31.36
C LEU A 232 -25.82 6.92 -30.34
N ALA A 233 -24.65 7.56 -30.50
CA ALA A 233 -23.56 7.48 -29.54
C ALA A 233 -24.00 7.91 -28.14
N ASP A 234 -24.70 9.05 -28.03
CA ASP A 234 -25.23 9.56 -26.76
C ASP A 234 -26.22 8.60 -26.12
N SER A 235 -27.13 8.03 -26.91
CA SER A 235 -28.13 7.08 -26.43
C SER A 235 -27.47 5.79 -25.91
N LEU A 236 -26.47 5.27 -26.64
CA LEU A 236 -25.70 4.10 -26.23
C LEU A 236 -24.88 4.35 -24.96
N LEU A 237 -24.27 5.54 -24.82
CA LEU A 237 -23.55 5.93 -23.60
C LEU A 237 -24.48 6.07 -22.40
N LYS A 238 -25.66 6.69 -22.56
CA LYS A 238 -26.68 6.76 -21.50
C LYS A 238 -27.10 5.37 -21.04
N LEU A 239 -27.35 4.45 -21.97
CA LEU A 239 -27.67 3.05 -21.67
C LEU A 239 -26.52 2.31 -20.99
N ALA A 240 -25.27 2.59 -21.36
CA ALA A 240 -24.08 2.03 -20.71
C ALA A 240 -23.88 2.58 -19.28
N ASN A 241 -24.32 3.80 -19.02
CA ASN A 241 -24.17 4.47 -17.73
C ASN A 241 -25.14 3.98 -16.66
N LEU A 242 -26.36 3.55 -17.04
CA LEU A 242 -27.37 3.03 -16.11
C LEU A 242 -26.83 1.97 -15.13
N PRO A 243 -26.21 0.86 -15.60
CA PRO A 243 -25.63 -0.12 -14.69
C PRO A 243 -24.43 0.41 -13.91
N CYS A 244 -23.65 1.35 -14.45
CA CYS A 244 -22.51 1.94 -13.75
C CYS A 244 -22.96 2.75 -12.52
N GLN A 245 -23.99 3.57 -12.67
CA GLN A 245 -24.57 4.33 -11.55
C GLN A 245 -25.11 3.40 -10.47
N TRP A 246 -25.91 2.41 -10.87
CA TRP A 246 -26.45 1.41 -9.94
C TRP A 246 -25.33 0.66 -9.19
N LEU A 247 -24.26 0.27 -9.88
CA LEU A 247 -23.12 -0.41 -9.29
C LEU A 247 -22.36 0.47 -8.28
N LEU A 248 -22.18 1.77 -8.57
CA LEU A 248 -21.53 2.71 -7.66
C LEU A 248 -22.40 2.99 -6.42
N GLU A 249 -23.70 3.23 -6.60
CA GLU A 249 -24.66 3.38 -5.50
C GLU A 249 -24.70 2.14 -4.60
N LEU A 250 -24.61 0.93 -5.19
CA LEU A 250 -24.53 -0.30 -4.43
C LEU A 250 -23.26 -0.32 -3.56
N LEU A 251 -22.10 0.06 -4.10
CA LEU A 251 -20.86 0.14 -3.32
C LEU A 251 -20.97 1.16 -2.20
N GLU A 252 -21.57 2.32 -2.44
CA GLU A 252 -21.80 3.33 -1.41
C GLU A 252 -22.67 2.77 -0.27
N ARG A 253 -23.78 2.08 -0.59
CA ARG A 253 -24.64 1.44 0.43
C ARG A 253 -23.89 0.38 1.23
N LEU A 254 -23.04 -0.42 0.58
CA LEU A 254 -22.24 -1.43 1.25
C LEU A 254 -21.15 -0.80 2.14
N ASP A 255 -20.54 0.31 1.74
CA ASP A 255 -19.56 1.06 2.55
C ASP A 255 -20.23 1.67 3.79
N ASN A 256 -21.39 2.32 3.60
CA ASN A 256 -22.17 2.92 4.69
C ASN A 256 -22.67 1.86 5.69
N ALA A 257 -22.88 0.63 5.24
CA ALA A 257 -23.22 -0.51 6.09
C ALA A 257 -22.00 -1.18 6.77
N GLY A 258 -20.78 -0.70 6.52
CA GLY A 258 -19.54 -1.29 7.05
C GLY A 258 -19.15 -2.63 6.41
N LEU A 259 -19.79 -3.03 5.31
CA LEU A 259 -19.55 -4.33 4.65
C LEU A 259 -18.35 -4.32 3.70
N LEU A 260 -17.84 -3.13 3.33
CA LEU A 260 -16.66 -2.96 2.48
C LEU A 260 -15.35 -2.78 3.27
N GLU A 261 -15.33 -3.08 4.56
CA GLU A 261 -14.09 -2.94 5.33
C GLU A 261 -12.97 -3.84 4.78
N SER A 262 -11.83 -3.22 4.51
CA SER A 262 -10.61 -3.94 4.14
C SER A 262 -9.98 -4.55 5.39
N LEU A 263 -9.56 -5.81 5.31
CA LEU A 263 -8.75 -6.41 6.35
C LEU A 263 -7.33 -5.90 6.24
N TRP A 264 -6.92 -5.07 7.19
CA TRP A 264 -5.54 -4.61 7.32
C TRP A 264 -4.69 -5.73 7.90
N LEU A 265 -3.76 -6.23 7.10
CA LEU A 265 -2.89 -7.34 7.45
C LEU A 265 -1.43 -6.87 7.53
N PRO A 266 -0.58 -7.52 8.34
CA PRO A 266 0.85 -7.28 8.33
C PRO A 266 1.41 -7.39 6.91
N ARG A 267 2.36 -6.53 6.57
CA ARG A 267 3.17 -6.71 5.35
C ARG A 267 4.12 -7.85 5.65
N PRO A 268 3.99 -9.01 5.01
CA PRO A 268 4.77 -10.16 5.42
C PRO A 268 6.24 -9.97 5.04
N HIS A 269 7.14 -10.57 5.81
CA HIS A 269 8.55 -10.67 5.43
C HIS A 269 8.70 -11.24 4.01
N TRP A 270 9.72 -10.82 3.26
CA TRP A 270 9.89 -11.18 1.84
C TRP A 270 9.93 -12.69 1.58
N THR A 271 10.36 -13.49 2.57
CA THR A 271 10.35 -14.97 2.50
C THR A 271 8.95 -15.53 2.29
N PHE A 272 7.90 -14.81 2.71
CA PHE A 272 6.51 -15.18 2.46
C PHE A 272 6.21 -15.32 0.97
N CYS A 273 6.68 -14.39 0.14
CA CYS A 273 6.46 -14.43 -1.31
C CYS A 273 7.06 -15.69 -1.94
N LEU A 274 8.25 -16.08 -1.51
CA LEU A 274 8.91 -17.30 -1.98
C LEU A 274 8.18 -18.55 -1.47
N GLY A 275 7.93 -18.63 -0.17
CA GLY A 275 7.26 -19.78 0.44
C GLY A 275 5.87 -20.01 -0.15
N TRP A 276 5.09 -18.94 -0.32
CA TRP A 276 3.76 -18.99 -0.93
C TRP A 276 3.82 -19.47 -2.39
N THR A 277 4.73 -18.90 -3.19
CA THR A 277 4.92 -19.32 -4.59
C THR A 277 5.31 -20.80 -4.69
N MET A 278 6.18 -21.28 -3.79
CA MET A 278 6.57 -22.70 -3.74
C MET A 278 5.38 -23.61 -3.41
N LEU A 279 4.50 -23.21 -2.49
CA LEU A 279 3.28 -23.96 -2.18
C LEU A 279 2.29 -23.96 -3.36
N LEU A 280 2.15 -22.85 -4.09
CA LEU A 280 1.32 -22.81 -5.30
C LEU A 280 1.86 -23.74 -6.39
N ILE A 281 3.17 -23.72 -6.64
CA ILE A 281 3.83 -24.63 -7.58
C ILE A 281 3.60 -26.09 -7.15
N LEU A 282 3.77 -26.38 -5.86
CA LEU A 282 3.54 -27.71 -5.32
C LEU A 282 2.09 -28.17 -5.51
N ALA A 283 1.11 -27.30 -5.25
CA ALA A 283 -0.31 -27.59 -5.41
C ALA A 283 -0.65 -27.93 -6.87
N VAL A 284 -0.15 -27.14 -7.82
CA VAL A 284 -0.32 -27.38 -9.26
C VAL A 284 0.34 -28.68 -9.68
N TRP A 285 1.56 -28.93 -9.22
CA TRP A 285 2.30 -30.14 -9.54
C TRP A 285 1.66 -31.41 -8.97
N HIS A 286 1.13 -31.33 -7.75
CA HIS A 286 0.46 -32.45 -7.09
C HIS A 286 -0.89 -32.79 -7.74
N ALA A 287 -1.67 -31.78 -8.13
CA ALA A 287 -2.99 -31.98 -8.72
C ALA A 287 -2.99 -32.69 -10.10
N GLY A 288 -1.81 -32.90 -10.69
CA GLY A 288 -1.59 -33.74 -11.88
C GLY A 288 -1.32 -35.21 -11.59
N ARG A 289 -1.20 -35.63 -10.32
CA ARG A 289 -0.79 -36.99 -9.94
C ARG A 289 -1.85 -37.73 -9.12
N LYS A 290 -1.94 -39.04 -9.36
CA LYS A 290 -2.68 -39.97 -8.51
C LYS A 290 -1.66 -40.64 -7.57
N GLY A 291 -1.66 -40.27 -6.28
CA GLY A 291 -0.72 -40.79 -5.28
C GLY A 291 -0.20 -39.70 -4.34
N GLY A 292 0.54 -40.09 -3.29
CA GLY A 292 1.12 -39.16 -2.32
C GLY A 292 2.22 -38.27 -2.90
N LEU A 293 2.70 -37.30 -2.11
CA LEU A 293 3.80 -36.42 -2.53
C LEU A 293 5.12 -37.22 -2.65
N PRO A 294 5.82 -37.18 -3.79
CA PRO A 294 7.15 -37.76 -3.92
C PRO A 294 8.15 -37.02 -3.02
N HIS A 295 9.34 -37.59 -2.80
CA HIS A 295 10.36 -37.02 -1.90
C HIS A 295 10.67 -35.54 -2.22
N ARG A 296 10.85 -35.19 -3.49
CA ARG A 296 11.05 -33.78 -3.93
C ARG A 296 9.86 -32.87 -3.60
N GLY A 297 8.64 -33.41 -3.60
CA GLY A 297 7.44 -32.69 -3.20
C GLY A 297 7.38 -32.40 -1.71
N LYS A 298 7.73 -33.41 -0.91
CA LYS A 298 7.85 -33.25 0.55
C LYS A 298 8.93 -32.23 0.90
N ALA A 299 10.07 -32.26 0.20
CA ALA A 299 11.12 -31.26 0.35
C ALA A 299 10.64 -29.85 -0.02
N LEU A 300 9.92 -29.69 -1.14
CA LEU A 300 9.34 -28.41 -1.55
C LEU A 300 8.29 -27.90 -0.54
N LEU A 301 7.45 -28.78 -0.01
CA LEU A 301 6.48 -28.48 1.05
C LEU A 301 7.19 -27.99 2.31
N ALA A 302 8.20 -28.72 2.77
CA ALA A 302 8.98 -28.36 3.95
C ALA A 302 9.69 -27.02 3.77
N ALA A 303 10.36 -26.80 2.64
CA ALA A 303 11.02 -25.54 2.33
C ALA A 303 10.03 -24.37 2.26
N GLY A 304 8.87 -24.57 1.61
CA GLY A 304 7.80 -23.57 1.56
C GLY A 304 7.26 -23.23 2.95
N ALA A 305 7.02 -24.25 3.79
CA ALA A 305 6.55 -24.07 5.16
C ALA A 305 7.57 -23.35 6.05
N ILE A 306 8.87 -23.68 5.92
CA ILE A 306 9.95 -22.99 6.63
C ILE A 306 9.98 -21.51 6.24
N LEU A 307 9.96 -21.18 4.94
CA LEU A 307 10.00 -19.80 4.46
C LEU A 307 8.78 -18.97 4.89
N LEU A 308 7.59 -19.58 4.92
CA LEU A 308 6.37 -18.95 5.45
C LEU A 308 6.47 -18.70 6.96
N SER A 309 7.18 -19.56 7.69
CA SER A 309 7.37 -19.44 9.13
C SER A 309 8.46 -18.44 9.52
N CYS A 310 9.40 -18.11 8.62
CA CYS A 310 10.49 -17.17 8.89
C CYS A 310 10.00 -15.80 9.37
N GLY A 311 8.98 -15.21 8.71
CA GLY A 311 8.43 -13.91 9.11
C GLY A 311 7.90 -13.92 10.54
N PRO A 312 6.92 -14.79 10.87
CA PRO A 312 6.44 -14.97 12.24
C PRO A 312 7.55 -15.29 13.25
N ALA A 313 8.53 -16.12 12.89
CA ALA A 313 9.65 -16.45 13.77
C ALA A 313 10.56 -15.25 14.05
N LEU A 314 10.86 -14.43 13.04
CA LEU A 314 11.62 -13.18 13.19
C LEU A 314 10.85 -12.16 14.03
N TRP A 315 9.54 -12.07 13.85
CA TRP A 315 8.69 -11.23 14.70
C TRP A 315 8.77 -11.71 16.16
N LEU A 316 8.53 -13.00 16.44
CA LEU A 316 8.66 -13.55 17.79
C LEU A 316 10.04 -13.29 18.39
N HIS A 317 11.11 -13.49 17.61
CA HIS A 317 12.47 -13.22 18.06
C HIS A 317 12.72 -11.75 18.39
N ALA A 318 12.20 -10.83 17.57
CA ALA A 318 12.32 -9.39 17.81
C ALA A 318 11.68 -8.96 19.14
N GLY A 319 10.65 -9.66 19.62
CA GLY A 319 10.04 -9.40 20.92
C GLY A 319 10.98 -9.65 22.11
N PHE A 320 11.97 -10.53 21.96
CA PHE A 320 12.97 -10.82 22.99
C PHE A 320 14.20 -9.93 22.92
N GLN A 321 14.38 -9.20 21.80
CA GLN A 321 15.47 -8.25 21.66
C GLN A 321 15.30 -7.11 22.66
N GLN A 322 16.43 -6.65 23.20
CA GLN A 322 16.46 -5.57 24.19
C GLN A 322 16.86 -4.23 23.55
N ASP A 323 16.97 -4.18 22.23
CA ASP A 323 17.39 -2.99 21.51
C ASP A 323 16.29 -1.93 21.50
N ILE A 324 16.70 -0.67 21.45
CA ILE A 324 15.79 0.47 21.27
C ILE A 324 16.10 1.05 19.90
N HIS A 325 15.07 1.19 19.09
CA HIS A 325 15.13 1.75 17.75
C HIS A 325 14.37 3.07 17.74
N LEU A 326 14.99 4.12 17.22
CA LEU A 326 14.34 5.37 16.87
C LEU A 326 14.46 5.58 15.36
N ARG A 327 13.33 5.78 14.69
CA ARG A 327 13.26 6.07 13.27
C ARG A 327 12.61 7.43 13.07
N VAL A 328 13.27 8.31 12.33
CA VAL A 328 12.65 9.52 11.81
C VAL A 328 12.19 9.18 10.40
N LEU A 329 10.87 9.09 10.21
CA LEU A 329 10.28 8.64 8.96
C LEU A 329 10.32 9.75 7.91
N ASP A 330 10.62 9.40 6.67
CA ASP A 330 10.52 10.34 5.55
C ASP A 330 9.06 10.53 5.13
N VAL A 331 8.39 11.43 5.84
CA VAL A 331 6.98 11.81 5.61
C VAL A 331 6.84 13.03 4.67
N GLY A 332 7.92 13.42 3.99
CA GLY A 332 7.98 14.67 3.24
C GLY A 332 8.13 15.89 4.15
N GLN A 333 7.37 16.95 3.88
CA GLN A 333 7.32 18.09 4.79
C GLN A 333 6.41 17.78 5.98
N GLY A 334 7.03 17.50 7.13
CA GLY A 334 6.36 17.20 8.39
C GLY A 334 7.27 16.40 9.32
N GLN A 335 6.71 15.92 10.43
CA GLN A 335 7.45 15.12 11.41
C GLN A 335 6.73 13.81 11.72
N SER A 336 7.49 12.71 11.76
CA SER A 336 7.02 11.45 12.34
C SER A 336 8.20 10.67 12.91
N VAL A 337 8.16 10.43 14.21
CA VAL A 337 9.22 9.73 14.96
C VAL A 337 8.64 8.45 15.54
N LEU A 338 9.17 7.32 15.10
CA LEU A 338 8.77 6.00 15.54
C LEU A 338 9.82 5.43 16.49
N VAL A 339 9.41 5.13 17.72
CA VAL A 339 10.24 4.46 18.73
C VAL A 339 9.73 3.03 18.91
N GLN A 340 10.61 2.07 18.71
CA GLN A 340 10.34 0.65 18.93
C GLN A 340 11.32 0.11 19.98
N GLY A 341 10.79 -0.51 21.01
CA GLY A 341 11.56 -1.04 22.13
C GLY A 341 11.30 -2.52 22.39
N PRO A 342 11.86 -3.05 23.49
CA PRO A 342 11.72 -4.45 23.85
C PRO A 342 10.26 -4.85 24.04
N GLY A 343 9.93 -6.13 23.85
CA GLY A 343 8.58 -6.65 24.03
C GLY A 343 7.55 -6.10 23.02
N HIS A 344 8.00 -5.69 21.83
CA HIS A 344 7.17 -5.05 20.80
C HIS A 344 6.62 -3.67 21.16
N PHE A 345 7.15 -3.03 22.21
CA PHE A 345 6.72 -1.70 22.58
C PHE A 345 6.86 -0.74 21.40
N THR A 346 5.78 -0.06 21.03
CA THR A 346 5.74 0.85 19.89
C THR A 346 5.11 2.18 20.27
N LEU A 347 5.89 3.25 20.18
CA LEU A 347 5.47 4.64 20.35
C LEU A 347 5.65 5.39 19.03
N LEU A 348 4.60 6.01 18.54
CA LEU A 348 4.67 6.94 17.41
C LEU A 348 4.44 8.36 17.91
N ILE A 349 5.31 9.29 17.55
CA ILE A 349 5.21 10.72 17.86
C ILE A 349 5.07 11.45 16.54
N ASP A 350 3.90 12.06 16.33
CA ASP A 350 3.46 12.67 15.08
C ASP A 350 3.39 11.70 13.88
N GLY A 351 2.51 12.01 12.93
CA GLY A 351 2.21 11.19 11.76
C GLY A 351 2.64 11.78 10.43
N GLY A 352 3.28 12.95 10.44
CA GLY A 352 3.43 13.76 9.25
C GLY A 352 2.08 14.24 8.71
N GLY A 353 2.11 14.81 7.51
CA GLY A 353 0.88 15.01 6.76
C GLY A 353 0.98 16.06 5.67
N MET A 354 0.16 15.87 4.64
CA MET A 354 -0.09 16.91 3.64
C MET A 354 -1.56 16.88 3.23
N ARG A 355 -2.05 18.00 2.71
CA ARG A 355 -3.38 18.04 2.10
C ARG A 355 -3.33 17.45 0.69
N SER A 356 -3.51 16.15 0.59
CA SER A 356 -3.69 15.45 -0.68
C SER A 356 -4.95 14.58 -0.64
N PRO A 357 -5.77 14.58 -1.69
CA PRO A 357 -6.93 13.69 -1.76
C PRO A 357 -6.54 12.28 -2.26
N ARG A 358 -5.36 12.11 -2.84
CA ARG A 358 -4.91 10.82 -3.41
C ARG A 358 -3.88 10.11 -2.54
N PHE A 359 -3.19 10.86 -1.68
CA PHE A 359 -2.09 10.39 -0.87
C PHE A 359 -2.37 10.69 0.60
N ASP A 360 -2.22 9.69 1.44
CA ASP A 360 -2.37 9.82 2.89
C ASP A 360 -1.07 9.35 3.54
N THR A 361 -0.36 10.24 4.21
CA THR A 361 0.95 9.97 4.84
C THR A 361 0.86 8.81 5.84
N GLY A 362 -0.23 8.72 6.59
CA GLY A 362 -0.47 7.63 7.54
C GLY A 362 -0.62 6.28 6.86
N ARG A 363 -1.42 6.22 5.79
CA ARG A 363 -1.71 5.00 5.00
C ARG A 363 -0.52 4.54 4.16
N ASP A 364 0.14 5.49 3.50
CA ASP A 364 1.05 5.26 2.39
C ASP A 364 2.53 5.34 2.80
N VAL A 365 2.86 5.91 3.96
CA VAL A 365 4.23 6.01 4.50
C VAL A 365 4.36 5.35 5.86
N VAL A 366 3.61 5.84 6.87
CA VAL A 366 3.81 5.45 8.27
C VAL A 366 3.38 4.01 8.54
N ARG A 367 2.16 3.62 8.11
CA ARG A 367 1.63 2.26 8.24
C ARG A 367 2.54 1.21 7.59
N PRO A 368 3.06 1.40 6.36
CA PRO A 368 4.04 0.50 5.75
C PRO A 368 5.26 0.13 6.60
N VAL A 369 5.72 1.05 7.45
CA VAL A 369 6.88 0.85 8.34
C VAL A 369 6.44 0.10 9.61
N ILE A 370 5.36 0.56 10.27
CA ILE A 370 4.85 -0.08 11.51
C ILE A 370 4.37 -1.50 11.26
N ALA A 371 3.62 -1.72 10.17
CA ALA A 371 3.05 -3.01 9.82
C ALA A 371 4.06 -3.94 9.10
N ASN A 372 5.35 -3.61 9.08
CA ASN A 372 6.37 -4.43 8.43
C ASN A 372 6.67 -5.68 9.28
N ASN A 373 6.21 -6.83 8.80
CA ASN A 373 6.28 -8.13 9.48
C ASN A 373 5.73 -8.09 10.93
N ALA A 374 4.81 -7.17 11.21
CA ALA A 374 4.22 -6.96 12.52
C ALA A 374 2.75 -6.49 12.39
N PRO A 375 1.90 -6.75 13.39
CA PRO A 375 0.56 -6.16 13.45
C PRO A 375 0.60 -4.62 13.45
N LEU A 376 -0.42 -3.98 12.88
CA LEU A 376 -0.58 -2.53 12.97
C LEU A 376 -1.09 -2.14 14.37
N ALA A 377 -0.15 -2.05 15.32
CA ALA A 377 -0.42 -1.73 16.71
C ALA A 377 0.54 -0.67 17.25
N LEU A 378 0.03 0.19 18.12
CA LEU A 378 0.74 1.24 18.82
C LEU A 378 0.37 1.14 20.30
N ASP A 379 1.35 1.05 21.19
CA ASP A 379 1.09 1.15 22.62
C ASP A 379 0.75 2.59 22.98
N LEU A 380 1.52 3.53 22.41
CA LEU A 380 1.33 4.96 22.57
C LEU A 380 1.37 5.68 21.23
N LEU A 381 0.49 6.65 21.10
CA LEU A 381 0.50 7.62 20.02
C LEU A 381 0.58 9.02 20.62
N ALA A 382 1.66 9.76 20.39
CA ALA A 382 1.78 11.14 20.85
C ALA A 382 1.57 12.12 19.70
N LEU A 383 0.86 13.20 19.98
CA LEU A 383 0.73 14.35 19.09
C LEU A 383 1.42 15.54 19.74
N SER A 384 2.44 16.08 19.06
CA SER A 384 3.14 17.28 19.51
C SER A 384 2.19 18.48 19.47
N HIS A 385 1.59 18.77 18.32
CA HIS A 385 0.60 19.84 18.15
C HIS A 385 -0.29 19.56 16.93
N PRO A 386 -1.48 20.18 16.80
CA PRO A 386 -2.47 19.75 15.82
C PRO A 386 -2.28 20.26 14.38
N ASP A 387 -1.09 20.73 14.00
CA ASP A 387 -0.87 21.22 12.64
C ASP A 387 -0.84 20.06 11.63
N THR A 388 -1.13 20.40 10.36
CA THR A 388 -1.40 19.42 9.30
C THR A 388 -0.25 18.44 9.09
N ASP A 389 0.97 18.93 9.18
CA ASP A 389 2.23 18.23 8.97
C ASP A 389 2.72 17.42 10.19
N HIS A 390 1.91 17.38 11.25
CA HIS A 390 2.10 16.52 12.43
C HIS A 390 0.89 15.60 12.66
N LEU A 391 -0.32 16.11 12.54
CA LEU A 391 -1.55 15.39 12.91
C LEU A 391 -2.12 14.52 11.78
N ARG A 392 -2.05 14.97 10.54
CA ARG A 392 -2.98 14.44 9.51
C ARG A 392 -2.73 12.98 9.19
N GLY A 393 -1.48 12.52 9.17
CA GLY A 393 -1.15 11.10 9.03
C GLY A 393 -1.66 10.23 10.18
N LEU A 394 -1.91 10.81 11.36
CA LEU A 394 -2.45 10.08 12.50
C LEU A 394 -3.93 9.74 12.36
N LEU A 395 -4.70 10.46 11.54
CA LEU A 395 -6.13 10.17 11.32
C LEU A 395 -6.34 8.76 10.76
N PHE A 396 -5.52 8.36 9.78
CA PHE A 396 -5.58 7.01 9.23
C PHE A 396 -5.29 5.95 10.31
N LEU A 397 -4.25 6.15 11.12
CA LEU A 397 -3.87 5.24 12.19
C LEU A 397 -4.93 5.20 13.30
N ALA A 398 -5.48 6.35 13.67
CA ALA A 398 -6.57 6.46 14.64
C ALA A 398 -7.82 5.71 14.22
N ARG A 399 -8.08 5.55 12.91
CA ARG A 399 -9.20 4.75 12.39
C ARG A 399 -8.90 3.24 12.34
N HIS A 400 -7.67 2.85 12.01
CA HIS A 400 -7.38 1.47 11.61
C HIS A 400 -6.39 0.70 12.50
N ALA A 401 -5.49 1.39 13.21
CA ALA A 401 -4.52 0.74 14.09
C ALA A 401 -5.15 0.35 15.43
N ARG A 402 -4.59 -0.66 16.10
CA ARG A 402 -4.84 -0.87 17.53
C ARG A 402 -3.98 0.12 18.31
N ILE A 403 -4.61 1.02 19.06
CA ILE A 403 -3.90 2.05 19.84
C ILE A 403 -4.19 1.85 21.32
N GLY A 404 -3.13 1.75 22.14
CA GLY A 404 -3.25 1.64 23.59
C GLY A 404 -3.72 2.94 24.22
N ARG A 405 -2.95 4.02 24.07
CA ARG A 405 -3.32 5.38 24.52
C ARG A 405 -2.81 6.46 23.59
N VAL A 406 -3.47 7.60 23.59
CA VAL A 406 -3.02 8.81 22.88
C VAL A 406 -2.54 9.86 23.87
N LEU A 407 -1.40 10.49 23.61
CA LEU A 407 -0.82 11.55 24.41
C LEU A 407 -0.95 12.88 23.67
N VAL A 408 -1.45 13.91 24.35
CA VAL A 408 -1.54 15.27 23.82
C VAL A 408 -1.11 16.28 24.88
N ALA A 409 -0.69 17.47 24.48
CA ALA A 409 -0.44 18.56 25.43
C ALA A 409 -1.75 18.97 26.14
N GLU A 410 -1.68 19.21 27.45
CA GLU A 410 -2.80 19.81 28.19
C GLU A 410 -3.01 21.28 27.80
N GLY A 411 -1.91 21.99 27.53
CA GLY A 411 -1.85 23.43 27.27
C GLY A 411 -2.29 23.89 25.88
N LEU A 412 -2.85 23.01 25.02
CA LEU A 412 -3.26 23.41 23.67
C LEU A 412 -4.18 24.63 23.69
N SER A 413 -3.87 25.63 22.85
CA SER A 413 -4.64 26.86 22.72
C SER A 413 -6.07 26.59 22.20
N GLU A 414 -6.99 27.52 22.43
CA GLU A 414 -8.36 27.42 21.91
C GLU A 414 -8.41 27.41 20.38
N ALA A 415 -7.46 28.07 19.71
CA ALA A 415 -7.33 28.04 18.25
C ALA A 415 -6.93 26.64 17.76
N GLN A 416 -5.92 26.02 18.39
CA GLN A 416 -5.48 24.66 18.11
C GLN A 416 -6.60 23.64 18.35
N LYS A 417 -7.33 23.77 19.47
CA LYS A 417 -8.47 22.89 19.77
C LYS A 417 -9.58 22.99 18.72
N LYS A 418 -9.79 24.16 18.11
CA LYS A 418 -10.85 24.37 17.09
C LYS A 418 -10.44 23.94 15.68
N GLN A 419 -9.20 23.49 15.45
CA GLN A 419 -8.78 23.03 14.13
C GLN A 419 -9.63 21.83 13.67
N PRO A 420 -10.10 21.80 12.40
CA PRO A 420 -10.97 20.73 11.91
C PRO A 420 -10.35 19.32 12.01
N ASP A 421 -9.08 19.18 11.60
CA ASP A 421 -8.37 17.89 11.62
C ASP A 421 -8.25 17.37 13.07
N TYR A 422 -8.09 18.25 14.06
CA TYR A 422 -8.01 17.88 15.48
C TYR A 422 -9.36 17.47 16.05
N GLN A 423 -10.44 18.19 15.71
CA GLN A 423 -11.80 17.79 16.09
C GLN A 423 -12.19 16.45 15.49
N GLU A 424 -11.81 16.21 14.23
CA GLU A 424 -12.00 14.91 13.59
C GLU A 424 -11.22 13.81 14.32
N PHE A 425 -9.94 14.07 14.63
CA PHE A 425 -9.09 13.13 15.35
C PHE A 425 -9.69 12.74 16.70
N LEU A 426 -10.08 13.71 17.53
CA LEU A 426 -10.75 13.45 18.81
C LEU A 426 -12.08 12.69 18.62
N GLY A 427 -12.85 13.02 17.58
CA GLY A 427 -14.09 12.31 17.26
C GLY A 427 -13.86 10.84 16.90
N VAL A 428 -12.79 10.53 16.15
CA VAL A 428 -12.39 9.14 15.85
C VAL A 428 -11.97 8.41 17.11
N LEU A 429 -11.14 9.03 17.96
CA LEU A 429 -10.68 8.41 19.21
C LEU A 429 -11.84 8.11 20.15
N ALA A 430 -12.78 9.05 20.31
CA ALA A 430 -13.97 8.88 21.13
C ALA A 430 -14.87 7.74 20.62
N ARG A 431 -15.15 7.68 19.31
CA ARG A 431 -15.95 6.61 18.70
C ARG A 431 -15.32 5.23 18.88
N ARG A 432 -13.99 5.14 18.88
CA ARG A 432 -13.25 3.88 19.08
C ARG A 432 -12.92 3.58 20.54
N GLY A 433 -13.29 4.46 21.48
CA GLY A 433 -12.98 4.30 22.90
C GLY A 433 -11.49 4.32 23.22
N ILE A 434 -10.68 5.05 22.43
CA ILE A 434 -9.23 5.14 22.65
C ILE A 434 -8.96 6.21 23.72
N PRO A 435 -8.28 5.89 24.83
CA PRO A 435 -8.06 6.83 25.91
C PRO A 435 -7.05 7.91 25.51
N VAL A 436 -7.38 9.16 25.84
CA VAL A 436 -6.52 10.33 25.63
C VAL A 436 -6.00 10.81 26.96
N LEU A 437 -4.67 10.83 27.12
CA LEU A 437 -3.99 11.40 28.27
C LEU A 437 -3.44 12.78 27.89
N ARG A 438 -3.76 13.77 28.72
CA ARG A 438 -3.23 15.12 28.58
C ARG A 438 -2.04 15.25 29.51
N LEU A 439 -0.90 15.65 28.98
CA LEU A 439 0.32 15.80 29.76
C LEU A 439 0.64 17.27 29.99
N SER A 440 1.04 17.58 31.22
CA SER A 440 1.49 18.91 31.66
C SER A 440 3.02 18.94 31.76
N PRO A 441 3.65 20.12 31.62
CA PRO A 441 5.08 20.28 31.87
C PRO A 441 5.51 19.75 33.24
N GLY A 442 6.64 19.04 33.30
CA GLY A 442 7.16 18.39 34.50
C GLY A 442 6.59 17.00 34.79
N GLN A 443 5.61 16.51 34.01
CA GLN A 443 5.10 15.14 34.17
C GLN A 443 6.04 14.11 33.51
N SER A 444 6.05 12.91 34.09
CA SER A 444 6.76 11.76 33.53
C SER A 444 5.84 10.55 33.46
N LEU A 445 5.90 9.83 32.36
CA LEU A 445 5.14 8.62 32.09
C LEU A 445 6.09 7.42 32.04
N PRO A 446 6.08 6.52 33.04
CA PRO A 446 6.88 5.30 32.99
C PRO A 446 6.37 4.39 31.88
N LEU A 447 7.31 3.88 31.08
CA LEU A 447 7.06 2.96 29.99
C LEU A 447 7.67 1.58 30.33
N PRO A 448 7.29 0.50 29.61
CA PRO A 448 7.90 -0.81 29.79
C PRO A 448 9.43 -0.78 29.63
N HIS A 449 10.11 -1.77 30.25
CA HIS A 449 11.55 -2.01 30.10
C HIS A 449 12.47 -0.87 30.57
N GLY A 450 12.03 -0.07 31.53
CA GLY A 450 12.83 1.00 32.14
C GLY A 450 12.95 2.26 31.28
N LEU A 451 12.14 2.35 30.23
CA LEU A 451 11.92 3.57 29.47
C LEU A 451 11.06 4.55 30.27
N LEU A 452 11.33 5.84 30.11
CA LEU A 452 10.60 6.93 30.72
C LEU A 452 10.38 8.01 29.66
N LEU A 453 9.14 8.47 29.53
CA LEU A 453 8.78 9.59 28.68
C LEU A 453 8.49 10.80 29.56
N GLU A 454 9.24 11.87 29.38
CA GLU A 454 9.20 13.05 30.24
C GLU A 454 8.75 14.26 29.44
N VAL A 455 7.91 15.11 30.04
CA VAL A 455 7.57 16.42 29.51
C VAL A 455 8.44 17.43 30.27
N PRO A 456 9.45 18.04 29.64
CA PRO A 456 10.32 18.98 30.32
C PRO A 456 9.55 20.17 30.91
N PRO A 457 9.89 20.65 32.12
CA PRO A 457 9.32 21.88 32.66
C PRO A 457 9.88 23.09 31.90
N GLY A 458 9.12 24.19 31.89
CA GLY A 458 9.54 25.47 31.29
C GLY A 458 8.63 26.00 30.18
N SER A 459 7.62 25.25 29.75
CA SER A 459 6.52 25.78 28.92
C SER A 459 5.51 26.49 29.82
N GLU A 460 5.34 27.81 29.69
CA GLU A 460 4.28 28.53 30.40
C GLU A 460 2.91 28.19 29.80
N PRO A 461 1.90 27.80 30.60
CA PRO A 461 0.56 27.52 30.10
C PRO A 461 -0.06 28.77 29.44
N GLY A 462 -0.45 28.66 28.17
CA GLY A 462 -1.12 29.74 27.42
C GLY A 462 -0.19 30.58 26.55
N SER A 463 1.07 30.17 26.36
CA SER A 463 1.90 30.70 25.29
C SER A 463 1.28 30.33 23.93
N LYS A 464 1.47 31.16 22.91
CA LYS A 464 0.79 30.97 21.61
C LYS A 464 1.18 29.67 20.87
N ASN A 465 2.16 28.91 21.36
CA ASN A 465 2.66 27.67 20.75
C ASN A 465 3.03 26.61 21.82
N ASP A 466 2.05 26.13 22.57
CA ASP A 466 2.22 25.05 23.57
C ASP A 466 2.08 23.68 22.90
N GLY A 467 3.16 23.23 22.23
CA GLY A 467 3.31 21.85 21.79
C GLY A 467 3.66 20.90 22.95
N LEU A 468 3.61 19.60 22.67
CA LEU A 468 4.10 18.57 23.56
C LEU A 468 5.57 18.25 23.22
N ALA A 469 6.50 18.90 23.90
CA ALA A 469 7.90 18.50 23.91
C ALA A 469 8.10 17.25 24.77
N LEU A 470 8.92 16.33 24.27
CA LEU A 470 9.15 15.03 24.89
C LEU A 470 10.64 14.74 25.02
N ARG A 471 11.04 14.24 26.18
CA ARG A 471 12.35 13.60 26.40
C ARG A 471 12.12 12.12 26.66
N LEU A 472 12.76 11.28 25.84
CA LEU A 472 12.80 9.84 26.06
C LEU A 472 14.10 9.49 26.77
N SER A 473 13.99 8.85 27.93
CA SER A 473 15.13 8.36 28.69
C SER A 473 14.98 6.87 29.03
N CYS A 474 16.10 6.20 29.28
CA CYS A 474 16.12 4.82 29.76
C CYS A 474 17.05 4.74 30.96
N GLN A 475 16.53 4.33 32.12
CA GLN A 475 17.31 4.21 33.36
C GLN A 475 18.11 5.50 33.70
N GLY A 476 17.52 6.68 33.46
CA GLY A 476 18.12 7.99 33.71
C GLY A 476 19.03 8.52 32.60
N HIS A 477 19.39 7.71 31.61
CA HIS A 477 20.15 8.15 30.43
C HIS A 477 19.21 8.70 29.36
N GLY A 478 19.44 9.92 28.88
CA GLY A 478 18.62 10.55 27.86
C GLY A 478 18.94 10.00 26.47
N LEU A 479 17.95 9.41 25.81
CA LEU A 479 18.09 8.84 24.47
C LEU A 479 17.76 9.87 23.39
N ALA A 480 16.59 10.51 23.50
CA ALA A 480 16.11 11.43 22.49
C ALA A 480 15.35 12.61 23.09
N PHE A 481 15.58 13.81 22.54
CA PHE A 481 14.80 15.00 22.81
C PHE A 481 14.02 15.40 21.56
N ILE A 482 12.70 15.54 21.69
CA ILE A 482 11.75 15.73 20.59
C ILE A 482 10.91 16.96 20.93
N PRO A 483 11.35 18.17 20.54
CA PRO A 483 10.70 19.42 20.91
C PRO A 483 9.42 19.71 20.11
N GLY A 484 9.11 18.93 19.07
CA GLY A 484 8.09 19.33 18.10
C GLY A 484 8.47 20.65 17.43
N ASP A 485 7.52 21.58 17.38
CA ASP A 485 7.69 22.87 16.73
C ASP A 485 7.80 24.03 17.71
N ASP A 486 8.12 23.71 18.97
CA ASP A 486 8.29 24.69 20.03
C ASP A 486 9.23 25.83 19.60
N GLU A 487 8.82 27.05 19.93
CA GLU A 487 9.56 28.25 19.57
C GLU A 487 10.77 28.46 20.48
N LYS A 488 11.69 29.31 20.01
CA LYS A 488 12.92 29.66 20.73
C LYS A 488 12.69 30.14 22.16
N GLY A 489 11.59 30.85 22.41
CA GLY A 489 11.20 31.29 23.76
C GLY A 489 10.98 30.10 24.70
N THR A 490 10.10 29.18 24.29
CA THR A 490 9.77 27.95 25.02
C THR A 490 11.00 27.08 25.24
N LEU A 491 11.81 26.85 24.20
CA LEU A 491 13.03 26.04 24.32
C LEU A 491 14.06 26.66 25.27
N ASN A 492 14.21 27.99 25.27
CA ASN A 492 15.10 28.67 26.22
C ASN A 492 14.56 28.60 27.66
N ALA A 493 13.25 28.69 27.85
CA ALA A 493 12.64 28.57 29.16
C ALA A 493 12.81 27.14 29.72
N MET A 494 12.70 26.11 28.87
CA MET A 494 13.06 24.74 29.24
C MET A 494 14.53 24.64 29.65
N ALA A 495 15.45 25.21 28.86
CA ALA A 495 16.88 25.22 29.19
C ALA A 495 17.19 25.95 30.51
N ALA A 496 16.42 27.01 30.83
CA ALA A 496 16.56 27.77 32.06
C ALA A 496 15.88 27.12 33.28
N SER A 497 15.04 26.10 33.08
CA SER A 497 14.25 25.47 34.16
C SER A 497 15.11 24.70 35.19
N GLY A 498 16.36 24.37 34.84
CA GLY A 498 17.24 23.52 35.65
C GLY A 498 16.95 22.02 35.53
N ALA A 499 15.99 21.61 34.70
CA ALA A 499 15.74 20.21 34.40
C ALA A 499 16.85 19.59 33.53
N ASP A 500 17.05 18.28 33.66
CA ASP A 500 17.99 17.55 32.81
C ASP A 500 17.40 17.35 31.40
N LEU A 501 17.88 18.14 30.45
CA LEU A 501 17.48 18.04 29.04
C LEU A 501 18.40 17.14 28.22
N ARG A 502 19.45 16.56 28.82
CA ARG A 502 20.48 15.84 28.08
C ARG A 502 19.87 14.66 27.32
N ALA A 503 20.27 14.50 26.06
CA ALA A 503 19.86 13.39 25.23
C ALA A 503 20.90 13.09 24.15
N ASP A 504 21.12 11.81 23.81
CA ASP A 504 22.05 11.43 22.74
C ASP A 504 21.66 12.03 21.38
N VAL A 505 20.35 12.18 21.14
CA VAL A 505 19.76 12.60 19.87
C VAL A 505 18.81 13.78 20.11
N LEU A 506 18.96 14.83 19.31
CA LEU A 506 17.98 15.92 19.24
C LEU A 506 17.25 15.87 17.89
N ILE A 507 15.93 15.80 17.92
CA ILE A 507 15.11 16.08 16.74
C ILE A 507 15.03 17.59 16.57
N ALA A 508 15.45 18.09 15.41
CA ALA A 508 15.52 19.52 15.14
C ALA A 508 14.10 20.13 15.19
N PRO A 509 13.87 21.17 16.00
CA PRO A 509 12.56 21.79 16.12
C PRO A 509 12.14 22.44 14.80
N HIS A 510 10.84 22.44 14.51
CA HIS A 510 10.26 23.11 13.34
C HIS A 510 11.02 22.78 12.06
N HIS A 511 11.26 21.47 11.86
CA HIS A 511 11.96 20.88 10.71
C HIS A 511 13.41 21.36 10.49
N GLY A 512 14.03 22.02 11.46
CA GLY A 512 15.37 22.61 11.32
C GLY A 512 15.38 24.09 10.93
N SER A 513 14.32 24.82 11.29
CA SER A 513 14.30 26.28 11.27
C SER A 513 15.27 26.88 12.29
N ARG A 514 16.18 27.74 11.84
CA ARG A 514 17.09 28.48 12.73
C ARG A 514 16.35 29.38 13.72
N ARG A 515 15.18 29.91 13.35
CA ARG A 515 14.45 30.90 14.17
C ARG A 515 14.01 30.31 15.51
N ASN A 516 13.81 29.00 15.57
CA ASN A 516 13.21 28.31 16.70
C ASN A 516 14.26 27.76 17.67
N ILE A 517 15.54 27.70 17.29
CA ILE A 517 16.57 27.07 18.11
C ILE A 517 17.67 28.04 18.54
N SER A 518 18.18 27.89 19.77
CA SER A 518 19.29 28.67 20.31
C SER A 518 20.49 27.77 20.59
N GLU A 519 21.69 28.35 20.57
CA GLU A 519 22.91 27.63 20.99
C GLU A 519 22.84 27.22 22.47
N ALA A 520 22.23 28.06 23.33
CA ALA A 520 22.05 27.75 24.74
C ALA A 520 21.19 26.49 24.95
N PHE A 521 20.11 26.35 24.19
CA PHE A 521 19.27 25.16 24.21
C PHE A 521 20.03 23.92 23.71
N ILE A 522 20.74 24.02 22.57
CA ILE A 522 21.53 22.89 22.05
C ILE A 522 22.58 22.44 23.08
N ARG A 523 23.27 23.38 23.72
CA ARG A 523 24.26 23.06 24.78
C ARG A 523 23.63 22.46 26.03
N SER A 524 22.36 22.77 26.32
CA SER A 524 21.63 22.18 27.45
C SER A 524 21.19 20.74 27.15
N VAL A 525 20.84 20.45 25.89
CA VAL A 525 20.54 19.08 25.42
C VAL A 525 21.82 18.25 25.22
N ASP A 526 22.94 18.88 24.91
CA ASP A 526 24.25 18.25 24.64
C ASP A 526 24.18 17.03 23.69
N PRO A 527 23.55 17.17 22.50
CA PRO A 527 23.31 16.02 21.64
C PRO A 527 24.57 15.58 20.90
N GLY A 528 24.77 14.26 20.80
CA GLY A 528 25.79 13.67 19.95
C GLY A 528 25.45 13.73 18.46
N ILE A 529 24.17 13.92 18.12
CA ILE A 529 23.65 14.01 16.76
C ILE A 529 22.33 14.78 16.73
N VAL A 530 22.12 15.57 15.67
CA VAL A 530 20.84 16.22 15.38
C VAL A 530 20.21 15.59 14.14
N LEU A 531 18.92 15.31 14.20
CA LEU A 531 18.14 14.78 13.08
C LEU A 531 17.06 15.77 12.68
N ALA A 532 16.89 16.03 11.39
CA ALA A 532 15.84 16.89 10.90
C ALA A 532 14.85 16.11 10.02
N SER A 533 13.57 16.21 10.36
CA SER A 533 12.46 15.69 9.56
C SER A 533 11.96 16.79 8.62
N CYS A 534 12.26 16.67 7.34
CA CYS A 534 11.90 17.66 6.32
C CYS A 534 11.91 17.05 4.91
N GLY A 535 11.14 17.64 3.98
CA GLY A 535 11.01 17.11 2.63
C GLY A 535 12.17 17.50 1.71
N ALA A 536 12.55 16.61 0.79
CA ALA A 536 13.44 16.95 -0.33
C ALA A 536 12.77 18.03 -1.19
N PHE A 537 13.44 19.17 -1.40
CA PHE A 537 12.92 20.34 -2.13
C PHE A 537 11.82 21.15 -1.44
N ASN A 538 11.78 21.14 -0.10
CA ASN A 538 10.87 22.02 0.63
C ASN A 538 11.17 23.52 0.36
N GLN A 539 10.10 24.33 0.28
CA GLN A 539 10.19 25.76 -0.08
C GLN A 539 10.98 26.61 0.92
N TRP A 540 11.09 26.16 2.17
CA TRP A 540 11.79 26.85 3.25
C TRP A 540 13.31 26.60 3.25
N ARG A 541 13.77 25.65 2.41
CA ARG A 541 15.17 25.19 2.38
C ARG A 541 15.64 24.68 3.74
N PHE A 542 14.76 23.98 4.45
CA PHE A 542 15.11 23.28 5.67
C PHE A 542 15.86 21.97 5.39
N PRO A 543 16.77 21.55 6.28
CA PRO A 543 17.27 22.29 7.43
C PRO A 543 18.05 23.52 6.99
N SER A 544 17.80 24.65 7.67
CA SER A 544 18.33 25.96 7.27
C SER A 544 19.86 25.99 7.26
N ARG A 545 20.42 26.80 6.37
CA ARG A 545 21.89 27.00 6.27
C ARG A 545 22.49 27.43 7.61
N ASP A 546 21.85 28.38 8.29
CA ASP A 546 22.32 28.87 9.59
C ASP A 546 22.32 27.79 10.68
N LEU A 547 21.36 26.85 10.66
CA LEU A 547 21.35 25.71 11.57
C LEU A 547 22.56 24.79 11.28
N ARG A 548 22.83 24.51 10.01
CA ARG A 548 23.98 23.70 9.60
C ARG A 548 25.29 24.32 10.06
N GLU A 549 25.52 25.59 9.75
CA GLU A 549 26.73 26.32 10.15
C GLU A 549 26.89 26.37 11.67
N MET A 550 25.79 26.54 12.42
CA MET A 550 25.81 26.51 13.88
C MET A 550 26.22 25.12 14.41
N LEU A 551 25.66 24.04 13.88
CA LEU A 551 25.96 22.67 14.30
C LEU A 551 27.38 22.25 13.91
N GLU A 552 27.85 22.64 12.72
CA GLU A 552 29.23 22.44 12.28
C GLU A 552 30.23 23.12 13.23
N ARG A 553 29.97 24.38 13.62
CA ARG A 553 30.81 25.10 14.61
C ARG A 553 30.81 24.41 15.98
N LEU A 554 29.71 23.78 16.36
CA LEU A 554 29.60 23.02 17.61
C LEU A 554 30.17 21.59 17.49
N GLY A 555 30.59 21.16 16.29
CA GLY A 555 31.07 19.80 16.05
C GLY A 555 29.98 18.72 16.13
N ILE A 556 28.71 19.09 15.95
CA ILE A 556 27.56 18.20 16.08
C ILE A 556 27.09 17.79 14.67
N PRO A 557 27.06 16.49 14.33
CA PRO A 557 26.59 16.04 13.02
C PRO A 557 25.08 16.26 12.87
N LEU A 558 24.68 16.72 11.68
CA LEU A 558 23.28 16.86 11.27
C LEU A 558 22.95 15.85 10.16
N HIS A 559 21.85 15.12 10.32
CA HIS A 559 21.28 14.29 9.27
C HIS A 559 19.83 14.68 9.00
N ALA A 560 19.40 14.66 7.74
CA ALA A 560 18.06 15.06 7.34
C ALA A 560 17.38 14.01 6.48
N THR A 561 16.07 13.83 6.68
CA THR A 561 15.28 12.91 5.85
C THR A 561 15.25 13.33 4.38
N SER A 562 15.31 14.64 4.11
CA SER A 562 15.40 15.20 2.76
C SER A 562 16.62 14.75 1.95
N GLU A 563 17.66 14.24 2.61
CA GLU A 563 18.93 13.85 1.97
C GLU A 563 19.12 12.34 1.91
N SER A 564 18.62 11.61 2.92
CA SER A 564 18.91 10.18 3.10
C SER A 564 17.66 9.30 3.20
N GLY A 565 16.45 9.86 3.12
CA GLY A 565 15.21 9.13 3.40
C GLY A 565 15.02 8.88 4.89
N GLU A 566 14.43 7.74 5.27
CA GLU A 566 14.25 7.36 6.69
C GLU A 566 15.61 7.33 7.42
N LEU A 567 15.67 7.94 8.60
CA LEU A 567 16.85 7.92 9.46
C LEU A 567 16.63 6.93 10.61
N HIS A 568 17.44 5.87 10.69
CA HIS A 568 17.31 4.82 11.71
C HIS A 568 18.49 4.81 12.68
N LEU A 569 18.19 5.02 13.96
CA LEU A 569 19.13 4.95 15.08
C LEU A 569 18.80 3.76 15.96
N VAL A 570 19.85 3.09 16.45
CA VAL A 570 19.72 1.92 17.30
C VAL A 570 20.66 2.05 18.50
N TRP A 571 20.10 1.92 19.70
CA TRP A 571 20.85 1.65 20.91
C TRP A 571 20.84 0.14 21.13
N LEU A 572 22.03 -0.47 21.04
CA LEU A 572 22.21 -1.91 21.23
C LEU A 572 22.49 -2.21 22.69
N LYS A 573 21.78 -3.17 23.29
CA LYS A 573 22.15 -3.65 24.63
C LYS A 573 23.23 -4.72 24.50
N PRO A 574 24.45 -4.55 25.04
CA PRO A 574 25.47 -5.61 24.99
C PRO A 574 24.98 -6.86 25.73
N ALA A 575 25.16 -8.04 25.12
CA ALA A 575 24.80 -9.30 25.75
C ALA A 575 25.45 -9.44 27.14
N GLY A 576 24.65 -9.79 28.16
CA GLY A 576 25.14 -10.10 29.51
C GLY A 576 25.25 -8.91 30.49
N ARG A 577 24.83 -7.69 30.13
CA ARG A 577 24.78 -6.56 31.09
C ARG A 577 23.34 -6.23 31.52
N PRO A 578 23.06 -6.10 32.83
CA PRO A 578 21.71 -5.81 33.32
C PRO A 578 21.27 -4.35 33.09
N SER A 579 22.23 -3.41 33.01
CA SER A 579 21.99 -1.95 32.97
C SER A 579 22.60 -1.28 31.73
N TRP A 580 21.96 -0.22 31.25
CA TRP A 580 22.43 0.66 30.16
C TRP A 580 23.52 1.65 30.60
N HIS A 581 24.36 1.28 31.57
CA HIS A 581 25.50 2.10 31.96
C HIS A 581 26.62 1.95 30.93
N GLY A 582 26.72 2.94 30.03
CA GLY A 582 27.81 3.09 29.07
C GLY A 582 27.59 2.39 27.73
N VAL A 583 26.57 2.80 26.96
CA VAL A 583 26.34 2.26 25.61
C VAL A 583 26.86 3.21 24.52
N ALA A 584 27.39 2.57 23.48
CA ALA A 584 28.04 3.11 22.30
C ALA A 584 27.19 4.15 21.56
N LYS A 585 27.90 5.10 20.93
CA LYS A 585 27.35 6.11 20.01
C LYS A 585 26.34 5.48 19.03
N PRO A 586 25.20 6.13 18.75
CA PRO A 586 24.24 5.64 17.78
C PRO A 586 24.90 5.42 16.42
N ARG A 587 24.60 4.30 15.76
CA ARG A 587 24.95 4.09 14.34
C ARG A 587 23.75 4.45 13.49
N VAL A 588 23.94 5.35 12.54
CA VAL A 588 22.96 5.60 11.47
C VAL A 588 23.03 4.42 10.51
N LEU A 589 21.97 3.62 10.45
CA LEU A 589 21.77 2.65 9.38
C LEU A 589 21.06 3.39 8.23
N ARG A 590 21.71 3.45 7.07
CA ARG A 590 21.11 3.98 5.83
C ARG A 590 20.47 2.86 5.03
#